data_AF-A0A972I3K3-F1
#
_entry.id   AF-A0A972I3K3-F1
#
_cell.length_a   1.000
_cell.length_b   1.000
_cell.length_c   1.000
_cell.angle_alpha   90.00
_cell.angle_beta   90.00
_cell.angle_gamma   90.00
#
_symmetry.space_group_name_H-M   'P 1'
#
loop_
_entity.id
_entity.type
_entity.pdbx_description
1 polymer ?
#
loop_
_entity_poly.entity_id
_entity_poly.type
_entity_poly.pdbx_seq_one_letter_code
_entity_poly.pdbx_strand_id
1 'polypeptide(L)'
;MRIAKKKGFAIVIAILVAMVLLVGCSLSKDRKTEGSDNILVVDKAGTYALGDAYEEVIINVPDVQIEDGSVDSILVAESVGDGDVTLRNVKGNELTLEGGGPNSIIISGDSEIKSVFIERKDGVIRVLIEDNGVVESATVYEGSQDVVFEGNFGEIIIDASDIEVDIKGAEIDTLSVKGKGTTVRVDKKSSVKSATILEGADNSRIVFEGIVEKLTIEAKDCTVDINSTTEFIKIEDSAKNTTINVGENGSVGVINSTISFTLNGKGIINKVVTNSKSNIKGKATVEEVVLLTNSIPAANLGNTGATIKPASSVAKKETEKTDPKSATQIATVKLDSIAITTPATKTVYTVGETLDITGLVVTGTYSDSTTKVETITTVNVTGFNSSAAVANQTLTVTVGGKIATYKVNINKVVVAVSAITVTSQGDVTTVVNGKTLQMGVVVGPEDATNKKVTWFVTNDEGSATIAANGLLTATGVGKVTVKAVAQDGSGKENTKEITIHADLTAYNAALAAVTEANYTTDSWNAYQVVVAANLVTDTDKQTDVDAATNNIIAAQADLVIPVTGISISGDGSVAKDDTLQLTAIVTPSNATNPDVTWSIETGGTGSAIINTDGLLTG
;
A
#
# COMPACT_ATOMS: atom_id res chain seq x y z
N MET A 1 -18.22 16.65 31.06
CA MET A 1 -16.91 15.95 31.10
C MET A 1 -16.87 15.06 29.86
N ARG A 2 -16.64 15.63 28.66
CA ARG A 2 -15.36 15.96 27.96
C ARG A 2 -14.66 14.73 27.33
N ILE A 3 -14.59 14.74 25.98
CA ILE A 3 -13.60 14.06 25.10
C ILE A 3 -13.86 12.54 24.89
N ALA A 4 -13.78 11.92 23.69
CA ALA A 4 -13.31 12.33 22.34
C ALA A 4 -14.23 11.85 21.18
N LYS A 5 -14.06 12.44 19.98
CA LYS A 5 -14.51 11.90 18.67
C LYS A 5 -13.54 10.82 18.16
N LYS A 6 -14.00 9.91 17.29
CA LYS A 6 -13.26 9.38 16.11
C LYS A 6 -14.25 8.79 15.08
N LYS A 7 -14.32 9.37 13.87
CA LYS A 7 -14.82 8.72 12.64
C LYS A 7 -13.66 7.89 12.04
N GLY A 8 -13.97 6.94 11.15
CA GLY A 8 -12.96 6.17 10.40
C GLY A 8 -13.59 5.21 9.38
N PHE A 9 -13.55 5.63 8.12
CA PHE A 9 -13.77 4.95 6.83
C PHE A 9 -13.85 3.41 6.73
N ALA A 10 -14.72 2.95 5.82
CA ALA A 10 -14.59 1.73 5.02
C ALA A 10 -15.39 1.90 3.70
N ILE A 11 -14.95 1.25 2.61
CA ILE A 11 -15.28 1.59 1.21
C ILE A 11 -16.50 0.84 0.62
N VAL A 12 -17.23 1.60 -0.22
CA VAL A 12 -18.28 1.35 -1.23
C VAL A 12 -18.37 -0.04 -1.90
N ILE A 13 -19.60 -0.46 -2.32
CA ILE A 13 -20.00 -0.72 -3.75
C ILE A 13 -21.45 -1.27 -3.90
N ALA A 14 -22.25 -0.60 -4.76
CA ALA A 14 -23.49 -1.01 -5.46
C ALA A 14 -24.75 -1.40 -4.63
N ILE A 15 -25.96 -0.86 -4.83
CA ILE A 15 -26.72 -0.64 -6.09
C ILE A 15 -27.77 0.49 -5.88
N LEU A 16 -27.97 1.37 -6.86
CA LEU A 16 -29.15 2.26 -6.90
C LEU A 16 -29.64 2.46 -8.34
N VAL A 17 -30.70 1.74 -8.74
CA VAL A 17 -31.43 1.96 -10.00
C VAL A 17 -32.94 1.80 -9.76
N ALA A 18 -33.73 2.69 -10.36
CA ALA A 18 -35.18 2.68 -10.50
C ALA A 18 -36.07 3.00 -9.26
N MET A 19 -36.28 4.29 -9.00
CA MET A 19 -37.65 4.86 -8.95
C MET A 19 -37.66 6.39 -9.01
N VAL A 20 -37.96 6.96 -10.18
CA VAL A 20 -38.34 8.37 -10.35
C VAL A 20 -39.50 8.46 -11.35
N LEU A 21 -40.74 8.57 -10.84
CA LEU A 21 -41.71 9.62 -11.21
C LEU A 21 -43.06 9.50 -10.48
N LEU A 22 -43.62 10.67 -10.14
CA LEU A 22 -45.05 10.97 -9.89
C LEU A 22 -45.76 10.32 -8.68
N VAL A 23 -45.78 11.04 -7.55
CA VAL A 23 -46.92 11.93 -7.19
C VAL A 23 -46.37 13.15 -6.44
N GLY A 24 -46.80 14.36 -6.82
CA GLY A 24 -46.53 15.57 -6.04
C GLY A 24 -47.79 16.07 -5.33
N CYS A 25 -47.75 16.26 -4.00
CA CYS A 25 -48.46 17.35 -3.33
C CYS A 25 -48.03 17.58 -1.86
N SER A 26 -48.12 18.84 -1.42
CA SER A 26 -48.17 19.34 -0.04
C SER A 26 -46.94 19.25 0.87
N LEU A 27 -46.54 20.42 1.37
CA LEU A 27 -45.72 20.64 2.57
C LEU A 27 -46.38 19.98 3.81
N SER A 28 -45.61 19.41 4.74
CA SER A 28 -45.09 20.17 5.90
C SER A 28 -44.54 19.30 7.06
N LYS A 29 -43.39 19.74 7.60
CA LYS A 29 -42.85 19.57 8.96
C LYS A 29 -42.47 18.19 9.53
N ASP A 30 -41.19 18.17 9.94
CA ASP A 30 -40.66 17.60 11.18
C ASP A 30 -40.70 16.06 11.37
N ARG A 31 -39.75 15.38 10.71
CA ARG A 31 -38.99 14.31 11.34
C ARG A 31 -37.49 14.49 11.09
N LYS A 32 -36.70 14.54 12.15
CA LYS A 32 -35.27 14.23 12.08
C LYS A 32 -35.12 12.72 11.94
N THR A 33 -34.52 12.27 10.85
CA THR A 33 -34.02 10.90 10.67
C THR A 33 -32.51 10.96 10.68
N GLU A 34 -31.87 10.09 11.47
CA GLU A 34 -30.42 9.98 11.53
C GLU A 34 -29.92 9.13 10.35
N GLY A 35 -28.86 9.59 9.68
CA GLY A 35 -27.93 8.78 8.88
C GLY A 35 -28.51 7.87 7.79
N SER A 36 -28.83 8.44 6.63
CA SER A 36 -28.60 7.74 5.36
C SER A 36 -27.29 8.26 4.78
N ASP A 37 -26.35 7.38 4.43
CA ASP A 37 -25.09 7.75 3.78
C ASP A 37 -25.43 8.47 2.47
N ASN A 38 -25.16 9.77 2.43
CA ASN A 38 -25.61 10.61 1.31
C ASN A 38 -24.51 10.62 0.25
N ILE A 39 -24.65 9.74 -0.74
CA ILE A 39 -23.68 9.54 -1.82
C ILE A 39 -24.13 10.30 -3.06
N LEU A 40 -23.24 11.09 -3.65
CA LEU A 40 -23.43 11.71 -4.97
C LEU A 40 -22.81 10.82 -6.05
N VAL A 41 -23.64 10.17 -6.87
CA VAL A 41 -23.18 9.42 -8.05
C VAL A 41 -23.26 10.31 -9.29
N VAL A 42 -22.12 10.46 -9.99
CA VAL A 42 -21.97 11.30 -11.17
C VAL A 42 -21.81 10.42 -12.42
N ASP A 43 -22.95 10.11 -13.04
CA ASP A 43 -23.05 9.35 -14.30
C ASP A 43 -23.18 10.26 -15.54
N LYS A 44 -22.97 11.57 -15.39
CA LYS A 44 -23.06 12.54 -16.49
C LYS A 44 -22.03 13.66 -16.36
N ALA A 45 -21.33 13.96 -17.46
CA ALA A 45 -20.42 15.11 -17.58
C ALA A 45 -21.12 16.43 -17.18
N GLY A 46 -20.36 17.34 -16.55
CA GLY A 46 -20.83 18.65 -16.12
C GLY A 46 -20.27 19.11 -14.76
N THR A 47 -20.76 20.27 -14.32
CA THR A 47 -20.36 20.91 -13.07
C THR A 47 -21.37 20.65 -11.95
N TYR A 48 -20.89 20.25 -10.78
CA TYR A 48 -21.69 19.86 -9.61
C TYR A 48 -21.25 20.66 -8.38
N ALA A 49 -22.16 21.47 -7.83
CA ALA A 49 -21.94 22.14 -6.54
C ALA A 49 -22.21 21.15 -5.39
N LEU A 50 -21.22 20.94 -4.55
CA LEU A 50 -21.17 19.87 -3.55
C LEU A 50 -21.88 20.27 -2.23
N GLY A 51 -21.57 21.46 -1.71
CA GLY A 51 -21.99 21.89 -0.37
C GLY A 51 -21.45 20.97 0.74
N ASP A 52 -22.15 20.89 1.87
CA ASP A 52 -21.84 19.96 2.97
C ASP A 52 -22.87 18.82 3.05
N ALA A 53 -23.48 18.46 1.92
CA ALA A 53 -24.61 17.53 1.89
C ALA A 53 -24.19 16.06 1.85
N TYR A 54 -23.08 15.75 1.19
CA TYR A 54 -22.67 14.38 0.83
C TYR A 54 -21.52 13.90 1.70
N GLU A 55 -21.55 12.63 2.11
CA GLU A 55 -20.39 11.99 2.75
C GLU A 55 -19.46 11.38 1.69
N GLU A 56 -19.96 11.09 0.48
CA GLU A 56 -19.16 10.52 -0.62
C GLU A 56 -19.58 11.05 -2.00
N VAL A 57 -18.62 11.14 -2.93
CA VAL A 57 -18.86 11.34 -4.37
C VAL A 57 -18.25 10.19 -5.16
N ILE A 58 -19.00 9.60 -6.10
CA ILE A 58 -18.51 8.61 -7.06
C ILE A 58 -18.63 9.20 -8.48
N ILE A 59 -17.51 9.30 -9.19
CA ILE A 59 -17.42 9.87 -10.54
C ILE A 59 -17.19 8.73 -11.53
N ASN A 60 -18.20 8.44 -12.35
CA ASN A 60 -18.20 7.30 -13.29
C ASN A 60 -17.94 7.71 -14.75
N VAL A 61 -17.94 9.02 -15.06
CA VAL A 61 -17.81 9.54 -16.42
C VAL A 61 -16.82 10.72 -16.49
N PRO A 62 -16.21 10.97 -17.65
CA PRO A 62 -15.28 12.07 -17.85
C PRO A 62 -15.98 13.44 -17.94
N ASP A 63 -15.17 14.50 -18.01
CA ASP A 63 -15.59 15.90 -18.13
C ASP A 63 -16.45 16.37 -16.95
N VAL A 64 -16.00 16.04 -15.73
CA VAL A 64 -16.70 16.33 -14.46
C VAL A 64 -15.93 17.36 -13.64
N GLN A 65 -16.65 18.35 -13.12
CA GLN A 65 -16.11 19.36 -12.22
C GLN A 65 -16.93 19.42 -10.93
N ILE A 66 -16.31 19.11 -9.79
CA ILE A 66 -16.91 19.21 -8.46
C ILE A 66 -16.49 20.55 -7.85
N GLU A 67 -17.44 21.35 -7.38
CA GLU A 67 -17.20 22.69 -6.85
C GLU A 67 -17.79 22.93 -5.47
N ASP A 68 -17.13 23.78 -4.68
CA ASP A 68 -17.65 24.46 -3.49
C ASP A 68 -18.32 23.52 -2.46
N GLY A 69 -17.52 22.81 -1.64
CA GLY A 69 -18.08 21.99 -0.57
C GLY A 69 -17.09 21.15 0.24
N SER A 70 -17.64 20.33 1.14
CA SER A 70 -16.92 19.37 1.97
C SER A 70 -17.48 17.96 1.77
N VAL A 71 -16.61 16.95 1.72
CA VAL A 71 -16.99 15.53 1.61
C VAL A 71 -15.99 14.65 2.36
N ASP A 72 -16.40 13.46 2.80
CA ASP A 72 -15.48 12.53 3.42
C ASP A 72 -14.63 11.80 2.34
N SER A 73 -15.24 11.21 1.28
CA SER A 73 -14.54 10.56 0.14
C SER A 73 -14.94 11.06 -1.26
N ILE A 74 -14.01 10.94 -2.21
CA ILE A 74 -14.27 11.02 -3.65
C ILE A 74 -13.61 9.82 -4.34
N LEU A 75 -14.35 9.08 -5.16
CA LEU A 75 -13.84 8.04 -6.05
C LEU A 75 -13.95 8.50 -7.51
N VAL A 76 -12.83 8.51 -8.23
CA VAL A 76 -12.78 8.62 -9.69
C VAL A 76 -12.60 7.20 -10.24
N ALA A 77 -13.69 6.59 -10.70
CA ALA A 77 -13.75 5.17 -11.04
C ALA A 77 -13.03 4.84 -12.37
N GLU A 78 -12.67 3.57 -12.57
CA GLU A 78 -12.03 3.06 -13.81
C GLU A 78 -12.79 3.48 -15.09
N SER A 79 -14.12 3.60 -15.02
CA SER A 79 -14.97 3.96 -16.17
C SER A 79 -14.79 5.39 -16.70
N VAL A 80 -14.09 6.26 -15.95
CA VAL A 80 -13.65 7.59 -16.43
C VAL A 80 -12.55 7.47 -17.49
N GLY A 81 -11.77 6.39 -17.48
CA GLY A 81 -10.67 6.15 -18.41
C GLY A 81 -9.64 7.30 -18.40
N ASP A 82 -9.19 7.71 -19.58
CA ASP A 82 -8.23 8.84 -19.74
C ASP A 82 -8.89 10.24 -19.66
N GLY A 83 -10.11 10.35 -19.15
CA GLY A 83 -10.85 11.61 -19.12
C GLY A 83 -10.52 12.55 -17.96
N ASP A 84 -11.04 13.77 -18.07
CA ASP A 84 -10.68 14.90 -17.21
C ASP A 84 -11.67 15.09 -16.03
N VAL A 85 -11.13 15.25 -14.82
CA VAL A 85 -11.87 15.56 -13.59
C VAL A 85 -11.19 16.71 -12.85
N THR A 86 -12.00 17.68 -12.40
CA THR A 86 -11.55 18.87 -11.67
C THR A 86 -12.27 18.98 -10.33
N LEU A 87 -11.51 19.23 -9.26
CA LEU A 87 -12.00 19.55 -7.92
C LEU A 87 -11.63 21.00 -7.59
N ARG A 88 -12.62 21.86 -7.33
CA ARG A 88 -12.41 23.30 -7.11
C ARG A 88 -13.10 23.80 -5.84
N ASN A 89 -12.33 24.38 -4.91
CA ASN A 89 -12.79 24.73 -3.56
C ASN A 89 -13.42 23.53 -2.80
N VAL A 90 -12.87 22.32 -2.98
CA VAL A 90 -13.37 21.10 -2.35
C VAL A 90 -12.49 20.71 -1.17
N LYS A 91 -13.11 20.40 -0.03
CA LYS A 91 -12.44 19.88 1.18
C LYS A 91 -12.75 18.40 1.34
N GLY A 92 -11.75 17.53 1.13
CA GLY A 92 -11.89 16.07 1.15
C GLY A 92 -10.92 15.40 2.12
N ASN A 93 -11.32 14.31 2.78
CA ASN A 93 -10.34 13.47 3.47
C ASN A 93 -9.64 12.53 2.48
N GLU A 94 -10.42 11.90 1.59
CA GLU A 94 -9.95 10.84 0.69
C GLU A 94 -10.33 11.13 -0.76
N LEU A 95 -9.37 10.93 -1.68
CA LEU A 95 -9.56 10.99 -3.13
C LEU A 95 -8.90 9.75 -3.76
N THR A 96 -9.70 8.79 -4.20
CA THR A 96 -9.24 7.56 -4.83
C THR A 96 -9.36 7.66 -6.35
N LEU A 97 -8.28 7.34 -7.06
CA LEU A 97 -8.08 7.57 -8.48
C LEU A 97 -7.80 6.26 -9.21
N GLU A 98 -8.87 5.59 -9.63
CA GLU A 98 -8.82 4.41 -10.51
C GLU A 98 -8.91 4.79 -12.00
N GLY A 99 -9.49 5.97 -12.29
CA GLY A 99 -9.52 6.63 -13.59
C GLY A 99 -8.83 8.00 -13.56
N GLY A 100 -8.75 8.64 -14.73
CA GLY A 100 -8.04 9.88 -14.95
C GLY A 100 -6.91 9.70 -15.99
N GLY A 101 -6.84 10.63 -16.95
CA GLY A 101 -5.79 10.67 -17.97
C GLY A 101 -4.66 11.67 -17.68
N PRO A 102 -3.85 11.98 -18.71
CA PRO A 102 -2.68 12.87 -18.58
C PRO A 102 -3.03 14.37 -18.49
N ASN A 103 -4.30 14.75 -18.66
CA ASN A 103 -4.78 16.14 -18.49
C ASN A 103 -5.59 16.32 -17.19
N SER A 104 -6.37 15.31 -16.80
CA SER A 104 -6.77 14.99 -15.41
C SER A 104 -5.58 14.93 -14.45
N ILE A 105 -5.76 14.77 -13.15
CA ILE A 105 -6.80 15.26 -12.24
C ILE A 105 -6.39 16.67 -11.82
N ILE A 106 -7.31 17.63 -11.77
CA ILE A 106 -7.00 19.02 -11.40
C ILE A 106 -7.60 19.34 -10.02
N ILE A 107 -6.78 19.86 -9.11
CA ILE A 107 -7.17 20.31 -7.76
C ILE A 107 -6.86 21.81 -7.65
N SER A 108 -7.90 22.65 -7.66
CA SER A 108 -7.78 24.11 -7.82
C SER A 108 -8.60 24.92 -6.82
N GLY A 109 -8.48 26.25 -6.88
CA GLY A 109 -9.06 27.16 -5.88
C GLY A 109 -8.50 26.94 -4.47
N ASP A 110 -9.36 27.03 -3.46
CA ASP A 110 -9.02 26.79 -2.03
C ASP A 110 -9.29 25.32 -1.62
N SER A 111 -8.97 24.35 -2.50
CA SER A 111 -9.19 22.92 -2.22
C SER A 111 -8.18 22.36 -1.22
N GLU A 112 -8.65 21.52 -0.30
CA GLU A 112 -7.84 20.85 0.73
C GLU A 112 -8.16 19.35 0.70
N ILE A 113 -7.26 18.52 0.16
CA ILE A 113 -7.41 17.06 0.11
C ILE A 113 -6.34 16.41 1.00
N LYS A 114 -6.72 15.57 1.96
CA LYS A 114 -5.74 14.99 2.90
C LYS A 114 -4.98 13.80 2.33
N SER A 115 -5.68 12.90 1.63
CA SER A 115 -5.07 11.69 1.10
C SER A 115 -5.57 11.44 -0.32
N VAL A 116 -4.63 11.40 -1.26
CA VAL A 116 -4.85 10.98 -2.64
C VAL A 116 -4.31 9.56 -2.82
N PHE A 117 -5.14 8.64 -3.26
CA PHE A 117 -4.80 7.25 -3.51
C PHE A 117 -4.86 6.98 -5.01
N ILE A 118 -3.72 6.66 -5.63
CA ILE A 118 -3.63 6.40 -7.06
C ILE A 118 -3.56 4.89 -7.28
N GLU A 119 -4.54 4.37 -8.01
CA GLU A 119 -4.76 2.96 -8.33
C GLU A 119 -5.02 2.74 -9.84
N ARG A 120 -4.60 3.70 -10.69
CA ARG A 120 -4.79 3.69 -12.15
C ARG A 120 -4.02 2.54 -12.80
N LYS A 121 -4.72 1.45 -13.15
CA LYS A 121 -4.12 0.20 -13.66
C LYS A 121 -3.73 0.22 -15.14
N ASP A 122 -4.23 1.19 -15.92
CA ASP A 122 -4.23 1.10 -17.39
C ASP A 122 -4.09 2.45 -18.13
N GLY A 123 -3.21 3.35 -17.67
CA GLY A 123 -2.88 4.57 -18.41
C GLY A 123 -2.05 5.57 -17.60
N VAL A 124 -1.52 6.60 -18.26
CA VAL A 124 -0.80 7.68 -17.56
C VAL A 124 -1.81 8.60 -16.90
N ILE A 125 -1.71 8.77 -15.59
CA ILE A 125 -2.49 9.74 -14.83
C ILE A 125 -1.61 10.91 -14.40
N ARG A 126 -2.14 12.13 -14.46
CA ARG A 126 -1.53 13.30 -13.82
C ARG A 126 -2.32 13.68 -12.56
N VAL A 127 -1.67 14.33 -11.60
CA VAL A 127 -2.31 15.08 -10.52
C VAL A 127 -1.71 16.47 -10.50
N LEU A 128 -2.51 17.47 -10.89
CA LEU A 128 -2.13 18.88 -10.96
C LEU A 128 -2.82 19.65 -9.83
N ILE A 129 -2.02 20.30 -8.98
CA ILE A 129 -2.48 21.21 -7.95
C ILE A 129 -2.17 22.64 -8.40
N GLU A 130 -3.19 23.49 -8.45
CA GLU A 130 -3.09 24.90 -8.84
C GLU A 130 -3.81 25.84 -7.86
N ASP A 131 -3.70 27.15 -8.10
CA ASP A 131 -4.14 28.22 -7.19
C ASP A 131 -3.60 28.07 -5.75
N ASN A 132 -4.48 27.89 -4.76
CA ASN A 132 -4.17 27.69 -3.35
C ASN A 132 -4.40 26.23 -2.91
N GLY A 133 -4.56 25.31 -3.88
CA GLY A 133 -4.84 23.90 -3.61
C GLY A 133 -3.73 23.25 -2.75
N VAL A 134 -4.13 22.33 -1.87
CA VAL A 134 -3.20 21.58 -1.02
C VAL A 134 -3.58 20.09 -1.01
N VAL A 135 -2.58 19.24 -1.21
CA VAL A 135 -2.65 17.80 -0.90
C VAL A 135 -1.70 17.48 0.25
N GLU A 136 -2.21 16.96 1.38
CA GLU A 136 -1.35 16.60 2.53
C GLU A 136 -0.48 15.36 2.22
N SER A 137 -1.05 14.33 1.57
CA SER A 137 -0.32 13.13 1.14
C SER A 137 -0.91 12.54 -0.15
N ALA A 138 -0.06 12.06 -1.05
CA ALA A 138 -0.43 11.28 -2.22
C ALA A 138 0.34 9.96 -2.27
N THR A 139 -0.35 8.83 -2.46
CA THR A 139 0.24 7.49 -2.53
C THR A 139 -0.06 6.83 -3.87
N VAL A 140 0.98 6.33 -4.55
CA VAL A 140 0.88 5.49 -5.75
C VAL A 140 0.97 4.02 -5.33
N TYR A 141 -0.15 3.30 -5.42
CA TYR A 141 -0.23 1.89 -5.00
C TYR A 141 0.26 0.92 -6.08
N GLU A 142 0.77 -0.23 -5.62
CA GLU A 142 1.22 -1.35 -6.47
C GLU A 142 0.18 -1.76 -7.52
N GLY A 143 0.63 -1.92 -8.76
CA GLY A 143 -0.23 -2.18 -9.93
C GLY A 143 -0.65 -0.93 -10.71
N SER A 144 -0.41 0.27 -10.17
CA SER A 144 -0.55 1.52 -10.93
C SER A 144 0.40 1.58 -12.13
N GLN A 145 0.07 2.42 -13.12
CA GLN A 145 0.96 2.79 -14.23
C GLN A 145 1.68 4.11 -13.95
N ASP A 146 2.32 4.70 -14.97
CA ASP A 146 3.11 5.93 -14.83
C ASP A 146 2.29 7.12 -14.32
N VAL A 147 2.91 7.94 -13.46
CA VAL A 147 2.25 9.08 -12.78
C VAL A 147 2.99 10.39 -13.02
N VAL A 148 2.25 11.48 -13.22
CA VAL A 148 2.80 12.84 -13.25
C VAL A 148 2.27 13.67 -12.08
N PHE A 149 3.15 14.24 -11.26
CA PHE A 149 2.78 15.18 -10.19
C PHE A 149 3.18 16.60 -10.55
N GLU A 150 2.23 17.54 -10.47
CA GLU A 150 2.42 18.98 -10.68
C GLU A 150 1.81 19.77 -9.50
N GLY A 151 2.51 20.78 -8.97
CA GLY A 151 2.04 21.60 -7.85
C GLY A 151 2.52 21.16 -6.45
N ASN A 152 1.85 21.61 -5.39
CA ASN A 152 2.37 21.55 -4.02
C ASN A 152 1.83 20.35 -3.21
N PHE A 153 2.73 19.47 -2.75
CA PHE A 153 2.37 18.27 -1.99
C PHE A 153 3.09 18.26 -0.63
N GLY A 154 2.41 17.82 0.43
CA GLY A 154 3.08 17.49 1.69
C GLY A 154 3.97 16.26 1.51
N GLU A 155 3.36 15.09 1.36
CA GLU A 155 4.06 13.83 1.11
C GLU A 155 3.67 13.20 -0.24
N ILE A 156 4.65 12.63 -0.94
CA ILE A 156 4.43 11.68 -2.05
C ILE A 156 5.07 10.34 -1.67
N ILE A 157 4.28 9.27 -1.70
CA ILE A 157 4.69 7.89 -1.47
C ILE A 157 4.53 7.10 -2.77
N ILE A 158 5.59 6.44 -3.22
CA ILE A 158 5.59 5.61 -4.42
C ILE A 158 5.82 4.16 -3.99
N ASP A 159 4.73 3.43 -3.78
CA ASP A 159 4.73 2.00 -3.42
C ASP A 159 4.87 1.11 -4.66
N ALA A 160 4.35 1.58 -5.80
CA ALA A 160 4.34 0.87 -7.08
C ALA A 160 5.73 0.58 -7.67
N SER A 161 5.94 -0.69 -8.01
CA SER A 161 7.14 -1.23 -8.65
C SER A 161 7.11 -1.11 -10.18
N ASP A 162 8.30 -1.00 -10.78
CA ASP A 162 8.56 -1.00 -12.23
C ASP A 162 7.83 0.11 -13.04
N ILE A 163 7.44 1.23 -12.39
CA ILE A 163 6.81 2.41 -13.02
C ILE A 163 7.76 3.60 -13.24
N GLU A 164 7.35 4.57 -14.05
CA GLU A 164 7.93 5.92 -14.12
C GLU A 164 7.06 6.98 -13.39
N VAL A 165 7.68 7.82 -12.58
CA VAL A 165 7.04 8.96 -11.92
C VAL A 165 7.77 10.25 -12.25
N ASP A 166 7.08 11.17 -12.92
CA ASP A 166 7.58 12.49 -13.28
C ASP A 166 7.02 13.56 -12.34
N ILE A 167 7.88 14.29 -11.65
CA ILE A 167 7.56 15.40 -10.74
C ILE A 167 7.97 16.71 -11.43
N LYS A 168 7.01 17.60 -11.68
CA LYS A 168 7.17 18.79 -12.55
C LYS A 168 6.63 20.05 -11.87
N GLY A 169 7.46 21.08 -11.73
CA GLY A 169 7.08 22.35 -11.10
C GLY A 169 6.48 22.22 -9.70
N ALA A 170 6.93 21.25 -8.91
CA ALA A 170 6.33 20.87 -7.64
C ALA A 170 7.19 21.24 -6.42
N GLU A 171 6.57 21.70 -5.34
CA GLU A 171 7.20 21.80 -4.01
C GLU A 171 6.71 20.64 -3.13
N ILE A 172 7.64 19.85 -2.59
CA ILE A 172 7.36 18.62 -1.84
C ILE A 172 8.09 18.63 -0.50
N ASP A 173 7.37 18.38 0.62
CA ASP A 173 8.04 18.23 1.92
C ASP A 173 8.74 16.87 2.04
N THR A 174 8.05 15.77 1.72
CA THR A 174 8.59 14.39 1.78
C THR A 174 8.31 13.59 0.51
N LEU A 175 9.35 12.96 -0.04
CA LEU A 175 9.26 11.99 -1.14
C LEU A 175 9.77 10.63 -0.66
N SER A 176 8.91 9.62 -0.68
CA SER A 176 9.19 8.26 -0.18
C SER A 176 9.05 7.24 -1.32
N VAL A 177 10.16 6.62 -1.75
CA VAL A 177 10.16 5.60 -2.81
C VAL A 177 10.35 4.23 -2.17
N LYS A 178 9.40 3.31 -2.39
CA LYS A 178 9.40 1.93 -1.89
C LYS A 178 9.36 0.91 -3.02
N GLY A 179 8.72 1.26 -4.14
CA GLY A 179 8.62 0.42 -5.33
C GLY A 179 9.98 0.04 -5.92
N LYS A 180 10.10 -1.23 -6.30
CA LYS A 180 11.31 -1.82 -6.90
C LYS A 180 11.39 -1.44 -8.37
N GLY A 181 12.59 -1.13 -8.89
CA GLY A 181 12.79 -0.82 -10.32
C GLY A 181 12.21 0.52 -10.80
N THR A 182 11.51 1.24 -9.91
CA THR A 182 10.86 2.52 -10.15
C THR A 182 11.85 3.59 -10.63
N THR A 183 11.45 4.36 -11.65
CA THR A 183 12.20 5.55 -12.08
C THR A 183 11.47 6.81 -11.66
N VAL A 184 12.13 7.70 -10.90
CA VAL A 184 11.55 8.98 -10.47
C VAL A 184 12.36 10.14 -11.02
N ARG A 185 11.71 11.15 -11.60
CA ARG A 185 12.35 12.32 -12.20
C ARG A 185 11.79 13.60 -11.60
N VAL A 186 12.62 14.35 -10.89
CA VAL A 186 12.30 15.66 -10.32
C VAL A 186 12.85 16.75 -11.24
N ASP A 187 11.97 17.50 -11.89
CA ASP A 187 12.34 18.52 -12.89
C ASP A 187 13.04 19.75 -12.29
N LYS A 188 13.63 20.59 -13.15
CA LYS A 188 14.41 21.79 -12.75
C LYS A 188 13.63 22.85 -11.98
N LYS A 189 12.31 22.84 -12.05
CA LYS A 189 11.44 23.78 -11.33
C LYS A 189 10.97 23.22 -9.99
N SER A 190 11.18 21.93 -9.74
CA SER A 190 10.71 21.25 -8.53
C SER A 190 11.73 21.32 -7.39
N SER A 191 11.23 21.21 -6.16
CA SER A 191 12.06 21.11 -4.96
C SER A 191 11.50 20.09 -3.96
N VAL A 192 12.40 19.35 -3.31
CA VAL A 192 12.06 18.31 -2.33
C VAL A 192 12.84 18.54 -1.03
N LYS A 193 12.18 18.72 0.11
CA LYS A 193 12.88 18.96 1.39
C LYS A 193 13.51 17.69 1.96
N SER A 194 12.84 16.55 1.83
CA SER A 194 13.37 15.25 2.22
C SER A 194 12.97 14.16 1.24
N ALA A 195 13.94 13.44 0.69
CA ALA A 195 13.71 12.25 -0.12
C ALA A 195 14.28 11.00 0.58
N THR A 196 13.54 9.89 0.55
CA THR A 196 13.97 8.59 1.07
C THR A 196 13.73 7.52 0.02
N ILE A 197 14.76 6.73 -0.28
CA ILE A 197 14.67 5.52 -1.11
C ILE A 197 14.70 4.33 -0.15
N LEU A 198 13.52 3.90 0.30
CA LEU A 198 13.34 2.94 1.40
C LEU A 198 13.79 1.53 1.01
N GLU A 199 14.13 0.70 2.00
CA GLU A 199 14.39 -0.74 1.78
C GLU A 199 13.20 -1.40 1.05
N GLY A 200 13.48 -2.07 -0.07
CA GLY A 200 12.48 -2.59 -1.02
C GLY A 200 12.59 -1.96 -2.41
N ALA A 201 12.98 -0.68 -2.51
CA ALA A 201 13.12 0.08 -3.75
C ALA A 201 14.37 -0.27 -4.58
N ASP A 202 14.66 -1.56 -4.70
CA ASP A 202 15.91 -2.06 -5.28
C ASP A 202 15.97 -1.83 -6.80
N ASN A 203 17.17 -1.54 -7.33
CA ASN A 203 17.39 -1.23 -8.75
C ASN A 203 16.68 0.04 -9.26
N SER A 204 16.01 0.79 -8.39
CA SER A 204 15.30 2.03 -8.74
C SER A 204 16.28 3.15 -9.13
N ARG A 205 15.85 4.05 -10.02
CA ARG A 205 16.65 5.17 -10.53
C ARG A 205 15.98 6.51 -10.25
N ILE A 206 16.64 7.36 -9.46
CA ILE A 206 16.11 8.67 -9.06
C ILE A 206 16.95 9.78 -9.70
N VAL A 207 16.30 10.72 -10.40
CA VAL A 207 16.95 11.80 -11.13
C VAL A 207 16.48 13.15 -10.60
N PHE A 208 17.40 13.91 -9.99
CA PHE A 208 17.15 15.25 -9.48
C PHE A 208 17.76 16.30 -10.41
N GLU A 209 16.96 16.78 -11.38
CA GLU A 209 17.23 18.03 -12.10
C GLU A 209 16.82 19.25 -11.26
N GLY A 210 15.84 19.08 -10.37
CA GLY A 210 15.44 20.03 -9.33
C GLY A 210 16.23 19.90 -8.02
N ILE A 211 15.87 20.71 -7.02
CA ILE A 211 16.56 20.72 -5.71
C ILE A 211 16.06 19.54 -4.86
N VAL A 212 16.98 18.88 -4.14
CA VAL A 212 16.62 18.00 -3.02
C VAL A 212 17.51 18.34 -1.82
N GLU A 213 16.96 18.86 -0.73
CA GLU A 213 17.80 19.29 0.41
C GLU A 213 18.49 18.09 1.07
N LYS A 214 17.70 17.07 1.43
CA LYS A 214 18.13 15.88 2.15
C LYS A 214 17.70 14.63 1.41
N LEU A 215 18.63 13.69 1.23
CA LEU A 215 18.38 12.38 0.62
C LEU A 215 18.87 11.26 1.55
N THR A 216 18.02 10.27 1.80
CA THR A 216 18.39 9.01 2.48
C THR A 216 18.19 7.84 1.52
N ILE A 217 19.14 6.90 1.51
CA ILE A 217 19.13 5.73 0.64
C ILE A 217 19.30 4.48 1.50
N GLU A 218 18.31 3.60 1.43
CA GLU A 218 18.22 2.32 2.16
C GLU A 218 18.20 1.11 1.22
N ALA A 219 17.57 1.23 0.04
CA ALA A 219 17.54 0.16 -0.97
C ALA A 219 18.90 -0.07 -1.67
N LYS A 220 19.08 -1.29 -2.18
CA LYS A 220 20.30 -1.72 -2.87
C LYS A 220 20.17 -1.62 -4.40
N ASP A 221 21.33 -1.60 -5.07
CA ASP A 221 21.45 -1.53 -6.52
C ASP A 221 20.87 -0.24 -7.15
N CYS A 222 20.51 0.77 -6.33
CA CYS A 222 19.93 2.03 -6.79
C CYS A 222 20.94 2.95 -7.49
N THR A 223 20.46 3.73 -8.44
CA THR A 223 21.22 4.82 -9.08
C THR A 223 20.55 6.15 -8.80
N VAL A 224 21.32 7.14 -8.30
CA VAL A 224 20.84 8.51 -8.11
C VAL A 224 21.67 9.47 -8.94
N ASP A 225 21.01 10.24 -9.79
CA ASP A 225 21.59 11.29 -10.62
C ASP A 225 21.27 12.67 -10.00
N ILE A 226 22.30 13.41 -9.58
CA ILE A 226 22.18 14.76 -9.00
C ILE A 226 22.70 15.78 -10.01
N ASN A 227 21.79 16.56 -10.60
CA ASN A 227 22.08 17.59 -11.60
C ASN A 227 21.79 19.02 -11.10
N SER A 228 21.53 19.16 -9.79
CA SER A 228 21.25 20.41 -9.08
C SER A 228 21.90 20.40 -7.68
N THR A 229 21.37 21.17 -6.72
CA THR A 229 21.91 21.27 -5.36
C THR A 229 21.29 20.25 -4.40
N THR A 230 22.15 19.62 -3.59
CA THR A 230 21.77 18.77 -2.46
C THR A 230 22.63 19.09 -1.24
N GLU A 231 22.01 19.37 -0.10
CA GLU A 231 22.77 19.67 1.13
C GLU A 231 23.39 18.40 1.71
N PHE A 232 22.63 17.31 1.73
CA PHE A 232 22.94 16.12 2.50
C PHE A 232 22.47 14.83 1.84
N ILE A 233 23.35 13.83 1.74
CA ILE A 233 23.04 12.47 1.32
C ILE A 233 23.48 11.50 2.43
N LYS A 234 22.59 10.63 2.89
CA LYS A 234 22.87 9.49 3.77
C LYS A 234 22.69 8.19 2.99
N ILE A 235 23.71 7.33 3.01
CA ILE A 235 23.65 5.99 2.42
C ILE A 235 23.80 4.99 3.57
N GLU A 236 22.70 4.33 3.91
CA GLU A 236 22.59 3.39 5.04
C GLU A 236 23.30 2.05 4.75
N ASP A 237 23.56 1.26 5.79
CA ASP A 237 24.31 -0.01 5.66
C ASP A 237 23.59 -1.08 4.79
N SER A 238 22.28 -0.94 4.58
CA SER A 238 21.46 -1.76 3.69
C SER A 238 21.69 -1.46 2.21
N ALA A 239 22.04 -0.21 1.86
CA ALA A 239 22.06 0.35 0.51
C ALA A 239 23.30 -0.07 -0.32
N LYS A 240 23.46 -1.38 -0.51
CA LYS A 240 24.60 -1.97 -1.20
C LYS A 240 24.57 -1.62 -2.69
N ASN A 241 25.77 -1.49 -3.28
CA ASN A 241 25.95 -1.23 -4.71
C ASN A 241 25.38 0.12 -5.21
N THR A 242 24.94 1.02 -4.31
CA THR A 242 24.44 2.36 -4.68
C THR A 242 25.43 3.12 -5.54
N THR A 243 24.92 3.75 -6.59
CA THR A 243 25.68 4.63 -7.47
C THR A 243 25.12 6.04 -7.42
N ILE A 244 25.96 7.01 -7.08
CA ILE A 244 25.67 8.44 -7.10
C ILE A 244 26.43 9.07 -8.27
N ASN A 245 25.72 9.72 -9.19
CA ASN A 245 26.30 10.46 -10.30
C ASN A 245 26.03 11.95 -10.10
N VAL A 246 27.07 12.77 -9.97
CA VAL A 246 26.93 14.23 -9.81
C VAL A 246 27.28 14.92 -11.13
N GLY A 247 26.26 15.40 -11.85
CA GLY A 247 26.41 16.04 -13.16
C GLY A 247 27.22 17.34 -13.10
N GLU A 248 27.56 17.92 -14.25
CA GLU A 248 28.40 19.14 -14.31
C GLU A 248 27.79 20.36 -13.59
N ASN A 249 26.46 20.40 -13.43
CA ASN A 249 25.74 21.42 -12.65
C ASN A 249 25.38 20.96 -11.22
N GLY A 250 25.69 19.70 -10.88
CA GLY A 250 25.38 19.11 -9.58
C GLY A 250 26.32 19.62 -8.49
N SER A 251 25.77 19.83 -7.29
CA SER A 251 26.52 20.27 -6.10
C SER A 251 26.01 19.54 -4.87
N VAL A 252 26.87 18.77 -4.21
CA VAL A 252 26.54 17.99 -3.00
C VAL A 252 27.34 18.51 -1.81
N GLY A 253 26.64 18.93 -0.76
CA GLY A 253 27.23 19.42 0.48
C GLY A 253 27.97 18.32 1.26
N VAL A 254 27.23 17.31 1.75
CA VAL A 254 27.82 16.21 2.52
C VAL A 254 27.23 14.86 2.08
N ILE A 255 28.09 13.88 1.83
CA ILE A 255 27.70 12.46 1.71
C ILE A 255 28.20 11.69 2.93
N ASN A 256 27.30 11.01 3.64
CA ASN A 256 27.62 10.13 4.77
C ASN A 256 27.41 8.67 4.38
N SER A 257 28.43 7.82 4.52
CA SER A 257 28.27 6.37 4.38
C SER A 257 29.35 5.55 5.09
N THR A 258 28.94 4.44 5.69
CA THR A 258 29.80 3.42 6.31
C THR A 258 30.09 2.22 5.40
N ILE A 259 29.44 2.12 4.24
CA ILE A 259 29.58 1.06 3.24
C ILE A 259 30.25 1.55 1.95
N SER A 260 30.61 0.63 1.05
CA SER A 260 31.13 0.97 -0.27
C SER A 260 30.02 1.37 -1.24
N PHE A 261 30.22 2.49 -1.94
CA PHE A 261 29.30 3.05 -2.95
C PHE A 261 30.11 3.61 -4.13
N THR A 262 29.47 3.75 -5.30
CA THR A 262 30.10 4.34 -6.49
C THR A 262 29.77 5.82 -6.59
N LEU A 263 30.78 6.67 -6.74
CA LEU A 263 30.63 8.12 -6.90
C LEU A 263 31.28 8.56 -8.23
N ASN A 264 30.44 9.02 -9.16
CA ASN A 264 30.85 9.44 -10.50
C ASN A 264 30.43 10.89 -10.78
N GLY A 265 30.88 11.39 -11.93
CA GLY A 265 30.50 12.69 -12.45
C GLY A 265 31.61 13.73 -12.32
N LYS A 266 31.23 14.99 -12.51
CA LYS A 266 32.15 16.15 -12.58
C LYS A 266 31.68 17.35 -11.77
N GLY A 267 30.49 17.27 -11.16
CA GLY A 267 29.99 18.32 -10.28
C GLY A 267 30.78 18.44 -8.98
N ILE A 268 30.33 19.34 -8.12
CA ILE A 268 31.00 19.68 -6.87
C ILE A 268 30.54 18.71 -5.76
N ILE A 269 31.48 18.12 -5.03
CA ILE A 269 31.21 17.31 -3.83
C ILE A 269 32.09 17.86 -2.71
N ASN A 270 31.52 18.68 -1.83
CA ASN A 270 32.28 19.41 -0.81
C ASN A 270 32.87 18.46 0.23
N LYS A 271 32.06 17.50 0.72
CA LYS A 271 32.46 16.61 1.83
C LYS A 271 31.93 15.19 1.67
N VAL A 272 32.78 14.20 1.94
CA VAL A 272 32.37 12.82 2.22
C VAL A 272 32.85 12.41 3.62
N VAL A 273 31.94 11.91 4.45
CA VAL A 273 32.26 11.34 5.78
C VAL A 273 32.08 9.83 5.74
N THR A 274 33.13 9.08 6.07
CA THR A 274 33.10 7.62 5.99
C THR A 274 34.05 6.95 6.99
N ASN A 275 33.88 5.66 7.27
CA ASN A 275 34.81 4.89 8.10
C ASN A 275 36.07 4.43 7.34
N SER A 276 36.07 4.45 6.00
CA SER A 276 37.20 4.02 5.18
C SER A 276 37.24 4.73 3.82
N LYS A 277 38.39 5.31 3.43
CA LYS A 277 38.54 5.91 2.08
C LYS A 277 38.28 4.91 0.96
N SER A 278 38.47 3.61 1.23
CA SER A 278 38.23 2.57 0.24
C SER A 278 36.75 2.37 -0.09
N ASN A 279 35.82 2.93 0.68
CA ASN A 279 34.39 2.88 0.40
C ASN A 279 33.99 3.68 -0.84
N ILE A 280 34.66 4.80 -1.09
CA ILE A 280 34.38 5.66 -2.23
C ILE A 280 34.97 4.98 -3.47
N LYS A 281 34.11 4.43 -4.33
CA LYS A 281 34.46 3.90 -5.66
C LYS A 281 34.12 4.96 -6.73
N GLY A 282 34.51 4.71 -7.97
CA GLY A 282 34.22 5.60 -9.10
C GLY A 282 35.35 6.58 -9.41
N LYS A 283 35.00 7.71 -10.03
CA LYS A 283 35.96 8.67 -10.62
C LYS A 283 35.71 10.14 -10.26
N ALA A 284 34.72 10.44 -9.43
CA ALA A 284 34.45 11.81 -9.02
C ALA A 284 35.59 12.40 -8.17
N THR A 285 35.75 13.72 -8.25
CA THR A 285 36.61 14.49 -7.33
C THR A 285 35.80 14.88 -6.10
N VAL A 286 36.40 14.75 -4.91
CA VAL A 286 35.80 15.17 -3.63
C VAL A 286 36.75 16.17 -2.98
N GLU A 287 36.24 17.31 -2.50
CA GLU A 287 37.07 18.35 -1.90
C GLU A 287 37.62 17.93 -0.51
N GLU A 288 36.76 17.41 0.37
CA GLU A 288 37.13 16.93 1.70
C GLU A 288 36.65 15.48 1.93
N VAL A 289 37.55 14.59 2.37
CA VAL A 289 37.19 13.24 2.85
C VAL A 289 37.57 13.10 4.32
N VAL A 290 36.55 13.03 5.19
CA VAL A 290 36.68 12.87 6.63
C VAL A 290 36.54 11.40 7.01
N LEU A 291 37.48 10.91 7.82
CA LEU A 291 37.42 9.56 8.39
C LEU A 291 36.83 9.58 9.79
N LEU A 292 35.82 8.75 10.01
CA LEU A 292 35.25 8.46 11.32
C LEU A 292 36.30 7.73 12.17
N THR A 293 36.98 8.46 13.04
CA THR A 293 37.85 7.90 14.09
C THR A 293 37.02 7.75 15.37
N ASN A 294 37.10 6.57 16.00
CA ASN A 294 36.17 6.11 17.03
C ASN A 294 35.83 7.15 18.13
N SER A 295 34.62 7.74 18.07
CA SER A 295 33.71 8.04 19.20
C SER A 295 32.55 8.98 18.81
N ILE A 296 31.68 8.59 17.87
CA ILE A 296 30.35 9.21 17.71
C ILE A 296 29.30 8.09 17.50
N PRO A 297 28.27 7.98 18.35
CA PRO A 297 27.14 7.08 18.12
C PRO A 297 26.37 7.46 16.84
N ALA A 298 25.87 6.48 16.10
CA ALA A 298 25.16 6.67 14.82
C ALA A 298 23.92 7.59 14.90
N ALA A 299 23.39 7.83 16.11
CA ALA A 299 22.21 8.65 16.37
C ALA A 299 22.40 10.18 16.26
N ASN A 300 23.61 10.69 16.02
CA ASN A 300 23.93 12.14 16.12
C ASN A 300 24.42 12.78 14.81
N LEU A 301 24.02 12.26 13.65
CA LEU A 301 24.37 12.81 12.33
C LEU A 301 23.36 13.86 11.80
N GLY A 302 22.36 14.24 12.60
CA GLY A 302 21.45 15.35 12.32
C GLY A 302 21.92 16.66 12.94
N ASN A 303 22.07 17.70 12.10
CA ASN A 303 22.21 19.11 12.46
C ASN A 303 23.49 19.56 13.21
N THR A 304 24.49 20.05 12.47
CA THR A 304 25.22 21.29 12.81
C THR A 304 25.81 21.93 11.55
N GLY A 305 25.18 23.01 11.06
CA GLY A 305 25.85 23.96 10.18
C GLY A 305 26.80 24.84 10.99
N ALA A 306 28.11 24.71 10.79
CA ALA A 306 29.11 25.59 11.41
C ALA A 306 30.32 25.79 10.48
N THR A 307 30.47 27.02 9.97
CA THR A 307 31.62 27.45 9.16
C THR A 307 32.92 27.43 9.95
N ILE A 308 33.97 26.80 9.42
CA ILE A 308 35.34 26.95 9.93
C ILE A 308 36.31 27.20 8.76
N LYS A 309 37.06 28.29 8.84
CA LYS A 309 38.06 28.74 7.86
C LYS A 309 39.42 28.06 8.09
N PRO A 310 40.20 27.71 7.05
CA PRO A 310 41.42 26.91 7.20
C PRO A 310 42.60 27.67 7.81
N ALA A 311 43.52 26.92 8.43
CA ALA A 311 44.84 27.38 8.87
C ALA A 311 45.95 26.47 8.30
N SER A 312 47.08 27.07 7.95
CA SER A 312 48.14 26.45 7.11
C SER A 312 49.16 25.57 7.85
N SER A 313 49.75 24.66 7.06
CA SER A 313 51.13 24.14 7.06
C SER A 313 52.10 24.42 8.23
N VAL A 314 52.95 23.44 8.54
CA VAL A 314 54.44 23.51 8.40
C VAL A 314 55.04 22.09 8.52
N ALA A 315 56.19 21.83 7.88
CA ALA A 315 56.88 20.53 7.86
C ALA A 315 58.33 20.61 8.37
N LYS A 316 58.89 19.46 8.82
CA LYS A 316 60.31 18.97 8.78
C LYS A 316 60.50 17.82 9.81
N LYS A 317 61.48 16.91 9.82
CA LYS A 317 62.40 16.17 8.90
C LYS A 317 63.62 15.69 9.77
N GLU A 318 64.16 14.47 9.52
CA GLU A 318 65.55 14.00 9.83
C GLU A 318 65.99 13.78 11.33
N THR A 319 66.91 12.87 11.74
CA THR A 319 67.63 11.71 11.10
C THR A 319 68.16 10.64 12.11
N GLU A 320 67.94 9.33 11.81
CA GLU A 320 68.88 8.17 11.85
C GLU A 320 69.68 7.69 13.12
N LYS A 321 70.14 6.41 13.03
CA LYS A 321 70.75 5.43 13.97
C LYS A 321 72.08 5.80 14.68
N THR A 322 72.42 5.07 15.75
CA THR A 322 73.54 4.06 15.79
C THR A 322 73.70 3.36 17.17
N ASP A 323 74.34 2.18 17.18
CA ASP A 323 74.82 1.38 18.35
C ASP A 323 76.04 0.55 17.86
N PRO A 324 77.10 0.26 18.65
CA PRO A 324 77.23 -1.12 19.19
C PRO A 324 78.10 -1.36 20.48
N LYS A 325 77.68 -2.31 21.33
CA LYS A 325 78.50 -3.33 22.10
C LYS A 325 79.53 -2.83 23.17
N SER A 326 80.01 -3.59 24.18
CA SER A 326 79.78 -4.94 24.77
C SER A 326 80.77 -5.13 25.96
N ALA A 327 80.62 -5.96 27.01
CA ALA A 327 79.50 -6.57 27.75
C ALA A 327 80.07 -7.36 28.98
N THR A 328 79.28 -7.65 30.02
CA THR A 328 79.64 -8.57 31.15
C THR A 328 78.54 -9.61 31.34
N GLN A 329 78.86 -10.90 31.35
CA GLN A 329 77.86 -11.98 31.30
C GLN A 329 77.50 -12.54 32.69
N ILE A 330 76.30 -12.17 33.16
CA ILE A 330 75.54 -12.92 34.16
C ILE A 330 74.61 -13.87 33.37
N ALA A 331 74.36 -15.08 33.86
CA ALA A 331 73.35 -15.96 33.25
C ALA A 331 71.96 -15.31 33.40
N THR A 332 71.41 -14.81 32.29
CA THR A 332 70.13 -14.09 32.29
C THR A 332 68.96 -15.05 32.36
N VAL A 333 68.19 -14.98 33.44
CA VAL A 333 66.95 -15.74 33.61
C VAL A 333 65.96 -15.34 32.51
N LYS A 334 65.65 -16.29 31.64
CA LYS A 334 64.82 -16.08 30.44
C LYS A 334 63.47 -16.76 30.61
N LEU A 335 62.41 -16.16 30.04
CA LEU A 335 61.08 -16.78 29.97
C LEU A 335 61.11 -17.98 28.99
N ASP A 336 60.75 -19.16 29.49
CA ASP A 336 60.81 -20.43 28.77
C ASP A 336 59.43 -20.96 28.34
N SER A 337 58.37 -20.70 29.10
CA SER A 337 57.00 -20.96 28.68
C SER A 337 56.01 -20.03 29.38
N ILE A 338 54.78 -19.95 28.85
CA ILE A 338 53.63 -19.39 29.55
C ILE A 338 52.49 -20.40 29.57
N ALA A 339 51.68 -20.38 30.62
CA ALA A 339 50.46 -21.17 30.73
C ALA A 339 49.31 -20.27 31.22
N ILE A 340 48.12 -20.46 30.66
CA ILE A 340 46.88 -19.87 31.21
C ILE A 340 46.51 -20.73 32.42
N THR A 341 46.76 -20.21 33.62
CA THR A 341 46.45 -20.90 34.88
C THR A 341 45.02 -20.63 35.35
N THR A 342 44.43 -19.52 34.92
CA THR A 342 43.00 -19.23 35.04
C THR A 342 42.51 -18.61 33.72
N PRO A 343 41.54 -19.19 33.01
CA PRO A 343 40.93 -18.55 31.84
C PRO A 343 40.18 -17.26 32.20
N ALA A 344 39.91 -16.41 31.21
CA ALA A 344 39.01 -15.27 31.39
C ALA A 344 37.61 -15.74 31.85
N THR A 345 36.94 -14.95 32.69
CA THR A 345 35.60 -15.28 33.20
C THR A 345 34.54 -15.29 32.10
N LYS A 346 34.64 -14.39 31.13
CA LYS A 346 33.79 -14.36 29.95
C LYS A 346 34.41 -15.19 28.83
N THR A 347 33.75 -16.29 28.48
CA THR A 347 34.12 -17.18 27.35
C THR A 347 32.99 -17.33 26.33
N VAL A 348 31.87 -16.66 26.56
CA VAL A 348 30.73 -16.58 25.63
C VAL A 348 30.40 -15.10 25.43
N TYR A 349 30.27 -14.70 24.17
CA TYR A 349 29.97 -13.35 23.74
C TYR A 349 28.82 -13.36 22.74
N THR A 350 28.23 -12.21 22.46
CA THR A 350 27.41 -12.00 21.26
C THR A 350 28.15 -11.19 20.19
N VAL A 351 27.66 -11.25 18.95
CA VAL A 351 28.17 -10.40 17.84
C VAL A 351 28.21 -8.93 18.26
N GLY A 352 29.31 -8.25 17.95
CA GLY A 352 29.56 -6.84 18.27
C GLY A 352 30.14 -6.56 19.66
N GLU A 353 30.18 -7.53 20.58
CA GLU A 353 30.77 -7.32 21.91
C GLU A 353 32.30 -7.15 21.87
N THR A 354 32.84 -6.42 22.85
CA THR A 354 34.28 -6.22 23.04
C THR A 354 34.92 -7.36 23.84
N LEU A 355 36.22 -7.57 23.63
CA LEU A 355 37.01 -8.55 24.37
C LEU A 355 37.13 -8.14 25.85
N ASP A 356 36.63 -9.00 26.73
CA ASP A 356 36.82 -8.93 28.18
C ASP A 356 37.83 -10.00 28.62
N ILE A 357 38.93 -9.56 29.24
CA ILE A 357 40.00 -10.44 29.78
C ILE A 357 39.94 -10.57 31.31
N THR A 358 38.87 -10.12 31.96
CA THR A 358 38.73 -10.17 33.42
C THR A 358 38.90 -11.60 33.94
N GLY A 359 39.69 -11.75 35.01
CA GLY A 359 40.00 -13.04 35.63
C GLY A 359 41.04 -13.90 34.88
N LEU A 360 41.52 -13.49 33.70
CA LEU A 360 42.59 -14.18 32.99
C LEU A 360 43.91 -14.09 33.79
N VAL A 361 44.43 -15.23 34.22
CA VAL A 361 45.74 -15.34 34.88
C VAL A 361 46.67 -16.18 34.01
N VAL A 362 47.81 -15.58 33.64
CA VAL A 362 48.87 -16.24 32.88
C VAL A 362 50.12 -16.31 33.75
N THR A 363 50.68 -17.51 33.88
CA THR A 363 51.89 -17.78 34.65
C THR A 363 53.02 -18.10 33.68
N GLY A 364 54.11 -17.32 33.75
CA GLY A 364 55.37 -17.59 33.08
C GLY A 364 56.23 -18.57 33.88
N THR A 365 56.92 -19.46 33.18
CA THR A 365 57.97 -20.34 33.73
C THR A 365 59.29 -19.96 33.10
N TYR A 366 60.33 -19.85 33.90
CA TYR A 366 61.63 -19.31 33.51
C TYR A 366 62.71 -20.40 33.50
N SER A 367 63.84 -20.10 32.85
CA SER A 367 64.97 -21.02 32.65
C SER A 367 65.70 -21.45 33.93
N ASP A 368 65.40 -20.82 35.07
CA ASP A 368 65.82 -21.22 36.42
C ASP A 368 64.76 -22.07 37.15
N SER A 369 63.72 -22.51 36.43
CA SER A 369 62.53 -23.21 36.93
C SER A 369 61.62 -22.40 37.87
N THR A 370 61.85 -21.10 38.03
CA THR A 370 60.92 -20.24 38.78
C THR A 370 59.66 -19.92 37.98
N THR A 371 58.59 -19.54 38.69
CA THR A 371 57.30 -19.15 38.08
C THR A 371 56.83 -17.79 38.58
N LYS A 372 56.21 -17.01 37.69
CA LYS A 372 55.70 -15.67 37.99
C LYS A 372 54.39 -15.42 37.26
N VAL A 373 53.46 -14.66 37.86
CA VAL A 373 52.29 -14.14 37.14
C VAL A 373 52.74 -13.02 36.20
N GLU A 374 52.38 -13.14 34.93
CA GLU A 374 52.68 -12.13 33.91
C GLU A 374 51.54 -11.11 33.82
N THR A 375 51.90 -9.83 33.65
CA THR A 375 50.91 -8.76 33.45
C THR A 375 50.35 -8.85 32.04
N ILE A 376 49.07 -9.22 31.92
CA ILE A 376 48.36 -9.31 30.65
C ILE A 376 47.47 -8.08 30.45
N THR A 377 47.51 -7.53 29.24
CA THR A 377 46.56 -6.52 28.76
C THR A 377 45.98 -6.97 27.41
N THR A 378 44.97 -6.27 26.89
CA THR A 378 44.32 -6.64 25.62
C THR A 378 45.29 -6.69 24.44
N VAL A 379 46.38 -5.92 24.44
CA VAL A 379 47.39 -5.95 23.36
C VAL A 379 48.19 -7.27 23.31
N ASN A 380 48.17 -8.05 24.39
CA ASN A 380 48.77 -9.38 24.42
C ASN A 380 47.88 -10.47 23.81
N VAL A 381 46.60 -10.17 23.55
CA VAL A 381 45.59 -11.14 23.12
C VAL A 381 45.19 -10.88 21.67
N THR A 382 45.26 -11.92 20.85
CA THR A 382 44.93 -11.87 19.41
C THR A 382 43.95 -12.98 19.04
N GLY A 383 43.28 -12.87 17.89
CA GLY A 383 42.33 -13.89 17.39
C GLY A 383 40.87 -13.70 17.84
N PHE A 384 40.58 -12.72 18.70
CA PHE A 384 39.19 -12.32 19.00
C PHE A 384 38.61 -11.54 17.81
N ASN A 385 37.45 -11.98 17.32
CA ASN A 385 36.68 -11.32 16.26
C ASN A 385 35.19 -11.59 16.51
N SER A 386 34.46 -10.57 16.99
CA SER A 386 33.03 -10.64 17.27
C SER A 386 32.15 -10.14 16.11
N SER A 387 32.68 -9.93 14.90
CA SER A 387 31.90 -9.46 13.74
C SER A 387 30.92 -10.49 13.18
N ALA A 388 31.04 -11.77 13.56
CA ALA A 388 30.13 -12.84 13.19
C ALA A 388 30.06 -13.90 14.31
N ALA A 389 29.00 -14.73 14.29
CA ALA A 389 28.89 -15.85 15.22
C ALA A 389 29.91 -16.95 14.87
N VAL A 390 30.71 -17.38 15.85
CA VAL A 390 31.81 -18.35 15.69
C VAL A 390 31.90 -19.19 16.95
N ALA A 391 31.67 -20.50 16.83
CA ALA A 391 31.94 -21.45 17.90
C ALA A 391 33.44 -21.77 17.98
N ASN A 392 33.96 -21.96 19.20
CA ASN A 392 35.35 -22.36 19.47
C ASN A 392 36.43 -21.44 18.86
N GLN A 393 36.14 -20.14 18.73
CA GLN A 393 37.11 -19.14 18.28
C GLN A 393 38.33 -19.15 19.20
N THR A 394 39.52 -19.32 18.61
CA THR A 394 40.77 -19.52 19.38
C THR A 394 41.49 -18.20 19.57
N LEU A 395 41.64 -17.78 20.82
CA LEU A 395 42.40 -16.61 21.22
C LEU A 395 43.83 -17.02 21.58
N THR A 396 44.80 -16.23 21.13
CA THR A 396 46.23 -16.46 21.38
C THR A 396 46.78 -15.33 22.25
N VAL A 397 47.26 -15.69 23.45
CA VAL A 397 47.94 -14.79 24.37
C VAL A 397 49.44 -14.89 24.13
N THR A 398 50.13 -13.75 23.93
CA THR A 398 51.56 -13.69 23.65
C THR A 398 52.31 -12.84 24.68
N VAL A 399 53.33 -13.42 25.31
CA VAL A 399 54.24 -12.74 26.24
C VAL A 399 55.67 -13.20 25.97
N GLY A 400 56.60 -12.27 25.75
CA GLY A 400 58.03 -12.58 25.53
C GLY A 400 58.33 -13.54 24.36
N GLY A 401 57.44 -13.61 23.36
CA GLY A 401 57.53 -14.56 22.24
C GLY A 401 57.06 -15.99 22.56
N LYS A 402 56.52 -16.23 23.76
CA LYS A 402 55.82 -17.48 24.13
C LYS A 402 54.31 -17.29 23.96
N ILE A 403 53.62 -18.37 23.62
CA ILE A 403 52.17 -18.37 23.36
C ILE A 403 51.43 -19.35 24.27
N ALA A 404 50.20 -18.98 24.64
CA ALA A 404 49.19 -19.88 25.18
C ALA A 404 47.84 -19.57 24.50
N THR A 405 46.95 -20.56 24.39
CA THR A 405 45.66 -20.39 23.69
C THR A 405 44.49 -20.83 24.55
N TYR A 406 43.34 -20.20 24.34
CA TYR A 406 42.05 -20.62 24.88
C TYR A 406 40.94 -20.36 23.87
N LYS A 407 39.74 -20.91 24.11
CA LYS A 407 38.61 -20.84 23.20
C LYS A 407 37.46 -20.04 23.80
N VAL A 408 36.77 -19.29 22.94
CA VAL A 408 35.52 -18.57 23.24
C VAL A 408 34.46 -18.90 22.19
N ASN A 409 33.19 -18.62 22.51
CA ASN A 409 32.08 -18.71 21.57
C ASN A 409 31.49 -17.33 21.32
N ILE A 410 31.25 -16.97 20.06
CA ILE A 410 30.48 -15.80 19.67
C ILE A 410 29.11 -16.28 19.17
N ASN A 411 28.04 -15.90 19.86
CA ASN A 411 26.66 -16.22 19.51
C ASN A 411 26.04 -15.09 18.66
N LYS A 412 25.02 -15.41 17.85
CA LYS A 412 24.22 -14.38 17.18
C LYS A 412 23.40 -13.61 18.23
N VAL A 413 23.24 -12.30 18.05
CA VAL A 413 22.24 -11.52 18.79
C VAL A 413 20.85 -12.02 18.38
N VAL A 414 20.00 -12.33 19.35
CA VAL A 414 18.59 -12.69 19.12
C VAL A 414 17.75 -11.49 19.54
N VAL A 415 17.11 -10.86 18.56
CA VAL A 415 16.13 -9.80 18.79
C VAL A 415 14.75 -10.42 18.82
N ALA A 416 14.04 -10.24 19.93
CA ALA A 416 12.69 -10.76 20.13
C ALA A 416 11.64 -9.79 19.58
N VAL A 417 10.50 -10.33 19.16
CA VAL A 417 9.32 -9.56 18.75
C VAL A 417 8.82 -8.73 19.94
N SER A 418 8.65 -7.42 19.72
CA SER A 418 8.13 -6.47 20.70
C SER A 418 6.68 -6.07 20.41
N ALA A 419 6.27 -6.08 19.14
CA ALA A 419 4.96 -5.65 18.65
C ALA A 419 4.50 -6.50 17.45
N ILE A 420 3.18 -6.63 17.30
CA ILE A 420 2.51 -7.23 16.14
C ILE A 420 1.36 -6.30 15.76
N THR A 421 1.16 -6.07 14.47
CA THR A 421 -0.02 -5.39 13.91
C THR A 421 -0.65 -6.33 12.89
N VAL A 422 -1.93 -6.68 13.08
CA VAL A 422 -2.70 -7.46 12.08
C VAL A 422 -3.30 -6.47 11.07
N THR A 423 -3.10 -6.75 9.78
CA THR A 423 -3.64 -6.00 8.64
C THR A 423 -4.50 -6.91 7.76
N SER A 424 -5.13 -6.36 6.74
CA SER A 424 -5.85 -7.10 5.70
C SER A 424 -5.51 -6.53 4.33
N GLN A 425 -5.75 -7.28 3.26
CA GLN A 425 -5.61 -6.81 1.89
C GLN A 425 -6.52 -5.60 1.64
N GLY A 426 -5.98 -4.49 1.12
CA GLY A 426 -6.70 -3.22 0.97
C GLY A 426 -7.16 -2.60 2.30
N ASP A 427 -6.58 -3.05 3.43
CA ASP A 427 -6.96 -2.77 4.81
C ASP A 427 -8.44 -2.94 5.20
N VAL A 428 -9.26 -3.54 4.31
CA VAL A 428 -10.70 -3.71 4.46
C VAL A 428 -11.07 -4.44 5.75
N THR A 429 -12.17 -4.04 6.36
CA THR A 429 -12.74 -4.62 7.58
C THR A 429 -13.94 -5.53 7.30
N THR A 430 -14.27 -5.76 6.03
CA THR A 430 -15.44 -6.51 5.58
C THR A 430 -15.06 -7.63 4.60
N VAL A 431 -15.91 -8.65 4.48
CA VAL A 431 -15.81 -9.69 3.45
C VAL A 431 -17.20 -10.28 3.15
N VAL A 432 -17.49 -10.58 1.90
CA VAL A 432 -18.77 -11.22 1.52
C VAL A 432 -18.72 -12.72 1.85
N ASN A 433 -19.84 -13.25 2.32
CA ASN A 433 -20.02 -14.66 2.68
C ASN A 433 -19.66 -15.59 1.50
N GLY A 434 -18.94 -16.67 1.77
CA GLY A 434 -18.42 -17.58 0.75
C GLY A 434 -17.24 -17.03 -0.07
N LYS A 435 -16.78 -15.80 0.16
CA LYS A 435 -15.52 -15.26 -0.40
C LYS A 435 -14.37 -15.37 0.62
N THR A 436 -13.18 -14.93 0.20
CA THR A 436 -11.96 -14.96 1.00
C THR A 436 -11.33 -13.58 1.13
N LEU A 437 -10.66 -13.32 2.26
CA LEU A 437 -9.86 -12.13 2.50
C LEU A 437 -8.45 -12.54 2.94
N GLN A 438 -7.41 -12.00 2.31
CA GLN A 438 -6.04 -12.25 2.73
C GLN A 438 -5.67 -11.35 3.91
N MET A 439 -5.36 -11.96 5.05
CA MET A 439 -4.87 -11.25 6.24
C MET A 439 -3.35 -11.08 6.18
N GLY A 440 -2.86 -9.94 6.65
CA GLY A 440 -1.45 -9.58 6.69
C GLY A 440 -0.96 -9.29 8.11
N VAL A 441 0.35 -9.25 8.31
CA VAL A 441 0.93 -8.94 9.62
C VAL A 441 2.22 -8.15 9.50
N VAL A 442 2.36 -7.10 10.30
CA VAL A 442 3.61 -6.36 10.50
C VAL A 442 4.16 -6.76 11.87
N VAL A 443 5.42 -7.19 11.92
CA VAL A 443 6.07 -7.73 13.13
C VAL A 443 7.28 -6.88 13.48
N GLY A 444 7.20 -6.17 14.61
CA GLY A 444 8.24 -5.28 15.10
C GLY A 444 9.06 -5.88 16.24
N PRO A 445 10.35 -5.51 16.40
CA PRO A 445 11.10 -4.62 15.52
C PRO A 445 11.49 -5.29 14.19
N GLU A 446 11.93 -4.50 13.21
CA GLU A 446 12.23 -5.00 11.86
C GLU A 446 13.45 -5.95 11.82
N ASP A 447 14.32 -5.89 12.81
CA ASP A 447 15.45 -6.81 13.01
C ASP A 447 15.10 -8.06 13.86
N ALA A 448 13.83 -8.26 14.22
CA ALA A 448 13.36 -9.42 14.96
C ALA A 448 13.79 -10.74 14.31
N THR A 449 14.46 -11.60 15.09
CA THR A 449 15.18 -12.78 14.58
C THR A 449 14.25 -13.90 14.09
N ASN A 450 12.99 -13.91 14.53
CA ASN A 450 11.94 -14.78 13.99
C ASN A 450 10.61 -14.02 13.91
N LYS A 451 10.21 -13.60 12.70
CA LYS A 451 8.95 -12.89 12.46
C LYS A 451 7.75 -13.80 12.14
N LYS A 452 7.90 -15.12 12.22
CA LYS A 452 6.80 -16.03 11.90
C LYS A 452 5.68 -15.92 12.93
N VAL A 453 4.44 -15.96 12.45
CA VAL A 453 3.23 -15.96 13.28
C VAL A 453 2.41 -17.22 13.07
N THR A 454 1.55 -17.52 14.04
CA THR A 454 0.46 -18.50 13.92
C THR A 454 -0.85 -17.74 13.85
N TRP A 455 -1.69 -18.10 12.88
CA TRP A 455 -3.01 -17.52 12.67
C TRP A 455 -4.10 -18.29 13.41
N PHE A 456 -5.06 -17.55 13.96
CA PHE A 456 -6.29 -18.06 14.57
C PHE A 456 -7.45 -17.16 14.17
N VAL A 457 -8.67 -17.71 14.20
CA VAL A 457 -9.91 -16.94 14.09
C VAL A 457 -10.86 -17.36 15.21
N THR A 458 -11.48 -16.37 15.86
CA THR A 458 -12.61 -16.56 16.76
C THR A 458 -13.88 -16.23 16.00
N ASN A 459 -14.84 -17.14 16.02
CA ASN A 459 -16.15 -16.94 15.42
C ASN A 459 -17.07 -16.35 16.50
N ASP A 460 -17.41 -15.07 16.36
CA ASP A 460 -18.14 -14.30 17.37
C ASP A 460 -19.64 -14.30 17.05
N GLU A 461 -20.10 -13.38 16.20
CA GLU A 461 -21.48 -13.35 15.68
C GLU A 461 -21.59 -14.10 14.35
N GLY A 462 -20.54 -14.03 13.52
CA GLY A 462 -20.41 -14.73 12.26
C GLY A 462 -19.51 -15.96 12.34
N SER A 463 -19.14 -16.52 11.18
CA SER A 463 -18.21 -17.63 11.13
C SER A 463 -17.24 -17.56 9.95
N ALA A 464 -15.99 -17.92 10.21
CA ALA A 464 -14.94 -18.09 9.22
C ALA A 464 -13.98 -19.22 9.59
N THR A 465 -13.07 -19.50 8.68
CA THR A 465 -11.86 -20.30 8.91
C THR A 465 -10.64 -19.52 8.42
N ILE A 466 -9.46 -19.74 9.00
CA ILE A 466 -8.21 -19.09 8.55
C ILE A 466 -7.11 -20.13 8.33
N ALA A 467 -6.44 -20.03 7.18
CA ALA A 467 -5.32 -20.90 6.82
C ALA A 467 -3.99 -20.40 7.38
N ALA A 468 -2.97 -21.27 7.39
CA ALA A 468 -1.64 -20.96 7.95
C ALA A 468 -0.89 -19.81 7.23
N ASN A 469 -1.30 -19.45 6.02
CA ASN A 469 -0.83 -18.29 5.26
C ASN A 469 -1.63 -17.01 5.51
N GLY A 470 -2.60 -17.00 6.44
CA GLY A 470 -3.46 -15.86 6.73
C GLY A 470 -4.67 -15.70 5.82
N LEU A 471 -4.94 -16.64 4.91
CA LEU A 471 -6.16 -16.57 4.08
C LEU A 471 -7.40 -16.88 4.93
N LEU A 472 -8.23 -15.87 5.17
CA LEU A 472 -9.53 -15.96 5.83
C LEU A 472 -10.59 -16.38 4.80
N THR A 473 -11.43 -17.36 5.14
CA THR A 473 -12.56 -17.82 4.31
C THR A 473 -13.84 -17.64 5.09
N ALA A 474 -14.77 -16.83 4.57
CA ALA A 474 -16.03 -16.51 5.22
C ALA A 474 -17.07 -17.63 5.03
N THR A 475 -17.72 -18.06 6.12
CA THR A 475 -18.68 -19.17 6.12
C THR A 475 -20.05 -18.81 6.73
N GLY A 476 -20.21 -17.63 7.34
CA GLY A 476 -21.50 -17.11 7.77
C GLY A 476 -21.42 -15.66 8.22
N VAL A 477 -22.48 -14.90 7.90
CA VAL A 477 -22.65 -13.45 8.15
C VAL A 477 -22.51 -13.12 9.63
N GLY A 478 -21.90 -11.96 9.93
CA GLY A 478 -21.61 -11.47 11.29
C GLY A 478 -20.12 -11.28 11.55
N LYS A 479 -19.77 -10.82 12.75
CA LYS A 479 -18.39 -10.49 13.12
C LYS A 479 -17.54 -11.72 13.45
N VAL A 480 -16.26 -11.66 13.10
CA VAL A 480 -15.20 -12.60 13.50
C VAL A 480 -13.93 -11.87 13.90
N THR A 481 -13.20 -12.40 14.88
CA THR A 481 -11.93 -11.81 15.34
C THR A 481 -10.74 -12.63 14.84
N VAL A 482 -9.94 -12.08 13.95
CA VAL A 482 -8.69 -12.69 13.49
C VAL A 482 -7.55 -12.37 14.46
N LYS A 483 -6.70 -13.35 14.80
CA LYS A 483 -5.54 -13.19 15.69
C LYS A 483 -4.25 -13.74 15.08
N ALA A 484 -3.15 -13.00 15.23
CA ALA A 484 -1.79 -13.45 14.94
C ALA A 484 -0.97 -13.54 16.23
N VAL A 485 -0.20 -14.63 16.40
CA VAL A 485 0.65 -14.90 17.58
C VAL A 485 2.09 -15.20 17.14
N ALA A 486 3.10 -14.51 17.68
CA ALA A 486 4.51 -14.72 17.33
C ALA A 486 5.04 -16.10 17.75
N GLN A 487 5.88 -16.70 16.89
CA GLN A 487 6.50 -18.01 17.09
C GLN A 487 7.92 -17.93 17.67
N ASP A 488 8.42 -16.74 18.05
CA ASP A 488 9.76 -16.55 18.62
C ASP A 488 9.85 -16.84 20.13
N GLY A 489 8.71 -17.06 20.78
CA GLY A 489 8.61 -17.25 22.24
C GLY A 489 8.42 -15.96 23.04
N SER A 490 8.32 -14.80 22.39
CA SER A 490 8.02 -13.50 23.05
C SER A 490 6.63 -13.42 23.70
N GLY A 491 5.71 -14.29 23.28
CA GLY A 491 4.31 -14.26 23.70
C GLY A 491 3.50 -13.09 23.14
N LYS A 492 4.02 -12.40 22.12
CA LYS A 492 3.30 -11.29 21.47
C LYS A 492 2.18 -11.80 20.58
N GLU A 493 1.03 -11.14 20.66
CA GLU A 493 -0.13 -11.35 19.81
C GLU A 493 -0.87 -10.04 19.55
N ASN A 494 -1.64 -9.97 18.47
CA ASN A 494 -2.59 -8.89 18.20
C ASN A 494 -3.76 -9.39 17.33
N THR A 495 -4.85 -8.63 17.26
CA THR A 495 -6.14 -8.99 16.65
C THR A 495 -6.67 -7.92 15.71
N LYS A 496 -7.43 -8.31 14.66
CA LYS A 496 -8.27 -7.43 13.83
C LYS A 496 -9.68 -8.03 13.73
N GLU A 497 -10.71 -7.22 13.95
CA GLU A 497 -12.11 -7.60 13.74
C GLU A 497 -12.44 -7.50 12.25
N ILE A 498 -13.19 -8.47 11.73
CA ILE A 498 -13.70 -8.51 10.35
C ILE A 498 -15.21 -8.79 10.40
N THR A 499 -16.01 -8.02 9.65
CA THR A 499 -17.45 -8.22 9.52
C THR A 499 -17.76 -8.98 8.23
N ILE A 500 -18.53 -10.07 8.33
CA ILE A 500 -18.95 -10.86 7.18
C ILE A 500 -20.34 -10.40 6.76
N HIS A 501 -20.53 -10.06 5.49
CA HIS A 501 -21.80 -9.61 4.90
C HIS A 501 -22.39 -10.69 3.98
N ALA A 502 -23.71 -10.68 3.74
CA ALA A 502 -24.38 -11.60 2.83
C ALA A 502 -24.06 -11.31 1.36
N ASP A 503 -24.10 -12.34 0.52
CA ASP A 503 -24.06 -12.21 -0.94
C ASP A 503 -25.48 -11.93 -1.46
N LEU A 504 -25.76 -10.66 -1.78
CA LEU A 504 -27.05 -10.20 -2.35
C LEU A 504 -27.14 -10.37 -3.88
N THR A 505 -26.13 -10.94 -4.54
CA THR A 505 -26.06 -10.97 -6.03
C THR A 505 -27.29 -11.63 -6.65
N ALA A 506 -27.72 -12.78 -6.11
CA ALA A 506 -28.88 -13.51 -6.63
C ALA A 506 -30.21 -12.78 -6.34
N TYR A 507 -30.33 -12.17 -5.16
CA TYR A 507 -31.49 -11.37 -4.76
C TYR A 507 -31.70 -10.16 -5.69
N ASN A 508 -30.63 -9.39 -5.92
CA ASN A 508 -30.67 -8.23 -6.80
C ASN A 508 -30.92 -8.61 -8.27
N ALA A 509 -30.33 -9.72 -8.74
CA ALA A 509 -30.60 -10.25 -10.07
C ALA A 509 -32.05 -10.70 -10.24
N ALA A 510 -32.66 -11.31 -9.22
CA ALA A 510 -34.08 -11.67 -9.23
C ALA A 510 -34.95 -10.41 -9.34
N LEU A 511 -34.74 -9.38 -8.49
CA LEU A 511 -35.51 -8.14 -8.56
C LEU A 511 -35.42 -7.44 -9.93
N ALA A 512 -34.25 -7.45 -10.56
CA ALA A 512 -34.02 -6.84 -11.87
C ALA A 512 -34.58 -7.65 -13.06
N ALA A 513 -34.99 -8.91 -12.86
CA ALA A 513 -35.43 -9.80 -13.95
C ALA A 513 -36.80 -9.43 -14.55
N VAL A 514 -37.57 -8.55 -13.89
CA VAL A 514 -38.95 -8.21 -14.27
C VAL A 514 -39.17 -6.69 -14.31
N THR A 515 -40.04 -6.24 -15.21
CA THR A 515 -40.34 -4.81 -15.41
C THR A 515 -41.84 -4.59 -15.45
N GLU A 516 -42.35 -3.66 -14.63
CA GLU A 516 -43.77 -3.36 -14.44
C GLU A 516 -44.56 -3.25 -15.76
N ALA A 517 -44.02 -2.52 -16.73
CA ALA A 517 -44.66 -2.23 -18.02
C ALA A 517 -45.00 -3.48 -18.86
N ASN A 518 -44.44 -4.65 -18.55
CA ASN A 518 -44.67 -5.89 -19.29
C ASN A 518 -45.86 -6.72 -18.73
N TYR A 519 -46.44 -6.33 -17.60
CA TYR A 519 -47.39 -7.16 -16.85
C TYR A 519 -48.71 -6.44 -16.54
N THR A 520 -49.75 -7.20 -16.17
CA THR A 520 -51.01 -6.61 -15.70
C THR A 520 -50.81 -5.96 -14.33
N THR A 521 -51.48 -4.82 -14.11
CA THR A 521 -51.45 -4.09 -12.84
C THR A 521 -51.79 -4.99 -11.64
N ASP A 522 -52.78 -5.89 -11.77
CA ASP A 522 -53.17 -6.79 -10.68
C ASP A 522 -52.08 -7.82 -10.33
N SER A 523 -51.45 -8.44 -11.34
CA SER A 523 -50.36 -9.40 -11.09
C SER A 523 -49.10 -8.72 -10.58
N TRP A 524 -48.80 -7.51 -11.06
CA TRP A 524 -47.69 -6.70 -10.57
C TRP A 524 -47.89 -6.27 -9.11
N ASN A 525 -49.09 -5.81 -8.74
CA ASN A 525 -49.43 -5.48 -7.35
C ASN A 525 -49.29 -6.69 -6.41
N ALA A 526 -49.70 -7.88 -6.86
CA ALA A 526 -49.51 -9.12 -6.09
C ALA A 526 -48.01 -9.47 -5.90
N TYR A 527 -47.20 -9.35 -6.95
CA TYR A 527 -45.75 -9.52 -6.88
C TYR A 527 -45.08 -8.53 -5.92
N GLN A 528 -45.47 -7.24 -5.97
CA GLN A 528 -44.93 -6.20 -5.08
C GLN A 528 -45.21 -6.47 -3.60
N VAL A 529 -46.36 -7.09 -3.25
CA VAL A 529 -46.64 -7.54 -1.88
C VAL A 529 -45.65 -8.62 -1.43
N VAL A 530 -45.26 -9.54 -2.31
CA VAL A 530 -44.24 -10.56 -2.00
C VAL A 530 -42.86 -9.92 -1.83
N VAL A 531 -42.46 -9.00 -2.72
CA VAL A 531 -41.19 -8.27 -2.61
C VAL A 531 -41.11 -7.52 -1.27
N ALA A 532 -42.15 -6.76 -0.91
CA ALA A 532 -42.19 -6.01 0.34
C ALA A 532 -42.13 -6.90 1.61
N ALA A 533 -42.58 -8.15 1.52
CA ALA A 533 -42.50 -9.13 2.61
C ALA A 533 -41.16 -9.88 2.68
N ASN A 534 -40.30 -9.74 1.67
CA ASN A 534 -39.02 -10.44 1.53
C ASN A 534 -37.84 -9.46 1.39
N LEU A 535 -37.96 -8.25 1.93
CA LEU A 535 -36.86 -7.30 2.00
C LEU A 535 -35.77 -7.82 2.95
N VAL A 536 -34.54 -7.88 2.43
CA VAL A 536 -33.33 -8.28 3.14
C VAL A 536 -32.20 -7.29 2.85
N THR A 537 -31.23 -7.24 3.75
CA THR A 537 -30.00 -6.45 3.65
C THR A 537 -28.77 -7.35 3.69
N ASP A 538 -27.61 -6.76 3.43
CA ASP A 538 -26.31 -7.41 3.49
C ASP A 538 -25.87 -7.81 4.92
N THR A 539 -26.58 -7.35 5.95
CA THR A 539 -26.38 -7.76 7.36
C THR A 539 -27.29 -8.92 7.80
N ASP A 540 -28.28 -9.32 6.98
CA ASP A 540 -29.11 -10.50 7.24
C ASP A 540 -28.32 -11.80 6.98
N LYS A 541 -28.78 -12.92 7.55
CA LYS A 541 -28.12 -14.20 7.30
C LYS A 541 -28.28 -14.58 5.83
N GLN A 542 -27.25 -15.20 5.25
CA GLN A 542 -27.33 -15.74 3.89
C GLN A 542 -28.56 -16.65 3.69
N THR A 543 -28.93 -17.46 4.68
CA THR A 543 -30.12 -18.33 4.59
C THR A 543 -31.42 -17.56 4.39
N ASP A 544 -31.49 -16.34 4.93
CA ASP A 544 -32.68 -15.50 4.92
C ASP A 544 -32.74 -14.73 3.59
N VAL A 545 -31.58 -14.29 3.08
CA VAL A 545 -31.39 -13.78 1.70
C VAL A 545 -31.74 -14.84 0.64
N ASP A 546 -31.26 -16.07 0.82
CA ASP A 546 -31.54 -17.19 -0.09
C ASP A 546 -33.04 -17.51 -0.09
N ALA A 547 -33.70 -17.50 1.08
CA ALA A 547 -35.14 -17.71 1.20
C ALA A 547 -35.94 -16.58 0.53
N ALA A 548 -35.59 -15.32 0.79
CA ALA A 548 -36.19 -14.15 0.16
C ALA A 548 -36.08 -14.20 -1.38
N THR A 549 -34.89 -14.53 -1.89
CA THR A 549 -34.63 -14.70 -3.33
C THR A 549 -35.54 -15.76 -3.95
N ASN A 550 -35.66 -16.93 -3.32
CA ASN A 550 -36.52 -18.01 -3.81
C ASN A 550 -38.02 -17.62 -3.80
N ASN A 551 -38.48 -16.89 -2.77
CA ASN A 551 -39.86 -16.40 -2.69
C ASN A 551 -40.18 -15.38 -3.80
N ILE A 552 -39.23 -14.48 -4.10
CA ILE A 552 -39.35 -13.50 -5.20
C ILE A 552 -39.41 -14.22 -6.54
N ILE A 553 -38.49 -15.16 -6.82
CA ILE A 553 -38.47 -15.95 -8.06
C ILE A 553 -39.77 -16.75 -8.22
N ALA A 554 -40.31 -17.33 -7.14
CA ALA A 554 -41.59 -18.03 -7.19
C ALA A 554 -42.74 -17.09 -7.59
N ALA A 555 -42.83 -15.90 -6.99
CA ALA A 555 -43.87 -14.92 -7.32
C ALA A 555 -43.75 -14.33 -8.74
N GLN A 556 -42.57 -14.37 -9.36
CA GLN A 556 -42.39 -13.99 -10.77
C GLN A 556 -43.06 -14.97 -11.74
N ALA A 557 -43.22 -16.24 -11.35
CA ALA A 557 -43.93 -17.23 -12.17
C ALA A 557 -45.44 -16.98 -12.25
N ASP A 558 -46.01 -16.22 -11.30
CA ASP A 558 -47.43 -15.85 -11.24
C ASP A 558 -47.75 -14.52 -11.99
N LEU A 559 -46.74 -13.87 -12.58
CA LEU A 559 -46.92 -12.63 -13.34
C LEU A 559 -47.65 -12.86 -14.67
N VAL A 560 -48.58 -11.95 -15.00
CA VAL A 560 -49.47 -12.08 -16.16
C VAL A 560 -49.12 -11.04 -17.22
N ILE A 561 -48.70 -11.48 -18.39
CA ILE A 561 -48.43 -10.63 -19.57
C ILE A 561 -49.77 -10.36 -20.28
N PRO A 562 -50.21 -9.09 -20.40
CA PRO A 562 -51.49 -8.75 -21.01
C PRO A 562 -51.47 -8.89 -22.54
N VAL A 563 -52.63 -9.21 -23.13
CA VAL A 563 -52.87 -8.94 -24.55
C VAL A 563 -53.03 -7.44 -24.75
N THR A 564 -52.10 -6.82 -25.47
CA THR A 564 -52.11 -5.39 -25.79
C THR A 564 -52.65 -5.09 -27.19
N GLY A 565 -52.74 -6.10 -28.05
CA GLY A 565 -53.36 -6.00 -29.37
C GLY A 565 -53.80 -7.34 -29.94
N ILE A 566 -54.83 -7.30 -30.78
CA ILE A 566 -55.26 -8.41 -31.62
C ILE A 566 -55.47 -7.90 -33.03
N SER A 567 -55.03 -8.66 -34.03
CA SER A 567 -55.25 -8.37 -35.45
C SER A 567 -55.64 -9.64 -36.19
N ILE A 568 -56.33 -9.49 -37.33
CA ILE A 568 -56.74 -10.60 -38.19
C ILE A 568 -55.97 -10.51 -39.51
N SER A 569 -55.42 -11.63 -39.94
CA SER A 569 -54.77 -11.83 -41.24
C SER A 569 -55.57 -12.82 -42.08
N GLY A 570 -55.54 -12.64 -43.41
CA GLY A 570 -56.40 -13.35 -44.37
C GLY A 570 -57.40 -12.40 -45.01
N ASP A 571 -56.99 -11.70 -46.05
CA ASP A 571 -57.84 -10.82 -46.85
C ASP A 571 -58.36 -11.53 -48.11
N GLY A 572 -59.66 -11.39 -48.40
CA GLY A 572 -60.27 -12.02 -49.56
C GLY A 572 -61.80 -12.02 -49.53
N SER A 573 -62.39 -12.53 -50.61
CA SER A 573 -63.83 -12.82 -50.71
C SER A 573 -64.04 -14.33 -50.72
N VAL A 574 -64.91 -14.83 -49.86
CA VAL A 574 -65.39 -16.22 -49.91
C VAL A 574 -66.67 -16.30 -50.74
N ALA A 575 -66.76 -17.29 -51.64
CA ALA A 575 -67.99 -17.57 -52.38
C ALA A 575 -68.87 -18.56 -51.62
N LYS A 576 -70.11 -18.76 -52.09
CA LYS A 576 -71.03 -19.71 -51.48
C LYS A 576 -70.43 -21.13 -51.50
N ASP A 577 -70.48 -21.81 -50.37
CA ASP A 577 -69.94 -23.16 -50.13
C ASP A 577 -68.39 -23.28 -50.22
N ASP A 578 -67.67 -22.19 -50.49
CA ASP A 578 -66.20 -22.10 -50.41
C ASP A 578 -65.73 -21.69 -48.99
N THR A 579 -64.43 -21.79 -48.72
CA THR A 579 -63.82 -21.47 -47.41
C THR A 579 -62.64 -20.51 -47.50
N LEU A 580 -62.50 -19.60 -46.52
CA LEU A 580 -61.34 -18.73 -46.30
C LEU A 580 -60.79 -18.93 -44.87
N GLN A 581 -59.51 -19.23 -44.75
CA GLN A 581 -58.84 -19.33 -43.44
C GLN A 581 -58.40 -17.95 -42.97
N LEU A 582 -58.93 -17.49 -41.84
CA LEU A 582 -58.47 -16.30 -41.13
C LEU A 582 -57.50 -16.71 -40.01
N THR A 583 -56.53 -15.86 -39.70
CA THR A 583 -55.56 -16.09 -38.60
C THR A 583 -55.57 -14.88 -37.67
N ALA A 584 -55.78 -15.11 -36.37
CA ALA A 584 -55.64 -14.06 -35.37
C ALA A 584 -54.19 -13.99 -34.89
N ILE A 585 -53.65 -12.77 -34.79
CA ILE A 585 -52.31 -12.49 -34.28
C ILE A 585 -52.46 -11.67 -33.00
N VAL A 586 -52.15 -12.32 -31.87
CA VAL A 586 -52.12 -11.72 -30.53
C VAL A 586 -50.77 -11.05 -30.29
N THR A 587 -50.80 -9.84 -29.72
CA THR A 587 -49.63 -9.05 -29.37
C THR A 587 -49.63 -8.76 -27.85
N PRO A 588 -48.50 -8.95 -27.15
CA PRO A 588 -47.30 -9.65 -27.62
C PRO A 588 -47.58 -11.15 -27.78
N SER A 589 -46.74 -11.84 -28.57
CA SER A 589 -46.94 -13.28 -28.86
C SER A 589 -46.73 -14.21 -27.66
N ASN A 590 -46.22 -13.69 -26.53
CA ASN A 590 -46.04 -14.37 -25.26
C ASN A 590 -47.04 -13.91 -24.18
N ALA A 591 -48.17 -13.30 -24.55
CA ALA A 591 -49.26 -13.01 -23.62
C ALA A 591 -49.70 -14.28 -22.87
N THR A 592 -49.93 -14.17 -21.55
CA THR A 592 -50.17 -15.33 -20.66
C THR A 592 -51.43 -16.11 -21.02
N ASN A 593 -52.43 -15.43 -21.63
CA ASN A 593 -53.56 -16.08 -22.27
C ASN A 593 -53.72 -15.52 -23.70
N PRO A 594 -53.29 -16.27 -24.74
CA PRO A 594 -53.43 -15.87 -26.13
C PRO A 594 -54.70 -16.44 -26.81
N ASP A 595 -55.64 -17.02 -26.06
CA ASP A 595 -56.85 -17.64 -26.64
C ASP A 595 -57.74 -16.60 -27.34
N VAL A 596 -58.26 -16.96 -28.53
CA VAL A 596 -59.11 -16.09 -29.36
C VAL A 596 -60.46 -16.75 -29.58
N THR A 597 -61.53 -15.96 -29.47
CA THR A 597 -62.89 -16.37 -29.85
C THR A 597 -63.30 -15.68 -31.14
N TRP A 598 -63.76 -16.45 -32.13
CA TRP A 598 -64.23 -15.92 -33.41
C TRP A 598 -65.76 -15.73 -33.42
N SER A 599 -66.20 -14.64 -34.05
CA SER A 599 -67.61 -14.36 -34.32
C SER A 599 -67.73 -13.51 -35.59
N ILE A 600 -68.93 -13.49 -36.19
CA ILE A 600 -69.24 -12.64 -37.35
C ILE A 600 -70.08 -11.46 -36.87
N GLU A 601 -69.64 -10.24 -37.16
CA GLU A 601 -70.43 -9.04 -36.87
C GLU A 601 -71.69 -8.98 -37.74
N THR A 602 -72.83 -8.70 -37.11
CA THR A 602 -74.11 -8.57 -37.81
C THR A 602 -74.22 -7.21 -38.48
N GLY A 603 -74.13 -7.19 -39.82
CA GLY A 603 -74.25 -5.95 -40.61
C GLY A 603 -73.97 -6.11 -42.11
N GLY A 604 -73.32 -7.21 -42.52
CA GLY A 604 -73.13 -7.54 -43.94
C GLY A 604 -74.41 -7.97 -44.67
N THR A 605 -74.37 -7.93 -46.01
CA THR A 605 -75.47 -8.39 -46.89
C THR A 605 -75.39 -9.88 -47.27
N GLY A 606 -74.32 -10.56 -46.87
CA GLY A 606 -74.13 -12.01 -47.05
C GLY A 606 -74.45 -12.82 -45.79
N SER A 607 -74.38 -14.14 -45.92
CA SER A 607 -74.48 -15.10 -44.81
C SER A 607 -73.23 -15.95 -44.84
N ALA A 608 -72.61 -16.18 -43.68
CA ALA A 608 -71.42 -17.01 -43.53
C ALA A 608 -71.42 -17.63 -42.13
N ILE A 609 -70.58 -18.64 -41.92
CA ILE A 609 -70.25 -19.21 -40.60
C ILE A 609 -68.74 -19.19 -40.38
N ILE A 610 -68.30 -19.01 -39.14
CA ILE A 610 -66.89 -19.12 -38.75
C ILE A 610 -66.76 -20.13 -37.62
N ASN A 611 -65.75 -20.99 -37.68
CA ASN A 611 -65.46 -21.96 -36.61
C ASN A 611 -64.45 -21.39 -35.59
N THR A 612 -64.14 -22.19 -34.56
CA THR A 612 -63.15 -21.85 -33.52
C THR A 612 -61.74 -21.62 -34.04
N ASP A 613 -61.42 -22.17 -35.21
CA ASP A 613 -60.08 -22.17 -35.80
C ASP A 613 -59.91 -21.00 -36.79
N GLY A 614 -60.91 -20.11 -36.93
CA GLY A 614 -60.89 -18.99 -37.86
C GLY A 614 -61.26 -19.33 -39.31
N LEU A 615 -61.76 -20.54 -39.58
CA LEU A 615 -62.20 -20.94 -40.91
C LEU A 615 -63.59 -20.37 -41.21
N LEU A 616 -63.65 -19.40 -42.11
CA LEU A 616 -64.88 -18.78 -42.62
C LEU A 616 -65.43 -19.59 -43.81
N THR A 617 -66.74 -19.88 -43.83
CA THR A 617 -67.46 -20.54 -44.93
C THR A 617 -68.63 -19.68 -45.39
N GLY A 618 -68.76 -19.44 -46.70
CA GLY A 618 -69.74 -18.51 -47.31
C GLY A 618 -71.01 -19.13 -47.91
#